data_AF-A0A2S9FE50-F1
#
_entry.id   AF-A0A2S9FE50-F1
#
_cell.length_a   1.000
_cell.length_b   1.000
_cell.length_c   1.000
_cell.angle_alpha   90.00
_cell.angle_beta   90.00
_cell.angle_gamma   90.00
#
_symmetry.space_group_name_H-M   'P 1'
#
loop_
_entity.id
_entity.type
_entity.pdbx_description
1 polymer ?
#
loop_
_entity_poly.entity_id
_entity_poly.type
_entity_poly.pdbx_seq_one_letter_code
_entity_poly.pdbx_strand_id
1 'polypeptide(L)'
;TFMRAAPSEHGYARPVEGLIVTFDLDAMEVIDVEDHGVVPLPPTAGNYSEQFMFDENNRPAFTEFRSDVKPIEITQPDGPSFTVDGWKVQWQKWSLRIGFNPREGITLHEVTYTDRGQTRPILYRGSLSEMVVPYGDSSPTHWNKNVFDMGEVGMGFSANPLTLGCDCLGEIHYFDGAVNDSSGNAVTIPNAICMHEEDYGISWKHTDFRTEEVEVRRSRRLVISMICTVGNYEYGFFWYFYNDASIEVEVKLSGVLTTGSVEVESGEQPRWGKMVAPGIYGPNHQHFFNFRLDMSIDGAGNSVYEVDSVP
;
A
#
# COMPACT_ATOMS: atom_id res chain seq x y z
N THR A 1 14.84 13.36 14.11
CA THR A 1 15.32 13.78 12.76
C THR A 1 16.26 12.71 12.20
N PHE A 2 16.80 12.86 10.98
CA PHE A 2 17.64 11.84 10.33
C PHE A 2 18.90 12.45 9.71
N MET A 3 20.04 11.79 9.89
CA MET A 3 21.32 12.22 9.30
C MET A 3 21.50 11.64 7.89
N ARG A 4 22.03 12.44 6.96
CA ARG A 4 22.48 12.01 5.64
C ARG A 4 23.91 12.51 5.46
N ALA A 5 24.86 11.61 5.15
CA ALA A 5 26.25 12.00 4.94
C ALA A 5 26.49 12.54 3.53
N ALA A 6 25.64 12.16 2.57
CA ALA A 6 25.64 12.70 1.20
C ALA A 6 24.21 12.95 0.68
N PRO A 7 24.05 13.78 -0.36
CA PRO A 7 22.78 13.90 -1.09
C PRO A 7 22.28 12.53 -1.55
N SER A 8 20.98 12.30 -1.47
CA SER A 8 20.31 11.05 -1.87
C SER A 8 20.59 9.81 -1.01
N GLU A 9 21.33 9.93 0.10
CA GLU A 9 21.45 8.83 1.05
C GLU A 9 20.16 8.55 1.83
N HIS A 10 20.03 7.29 2.22
CA HIS A 10 18.92 6.78 2.99
C HIS A 10 19.00 7.20 4.47
N GLY A 11 18.32 8.30 4.79
CA GLY A 11 18.33 8.89 6.14
C GLY A 11 17.71 8.00 7.23
N TYR A 12 16.71 7.16 6.93
CA TYR A 12 16.10 6.30 7.96
C TYR A 12 17.06 5.20 8.46
N ALA A 13 18.23 5.02 7.86
CA ALA A 13 19.29 4.18 8.45
C ALA A 13 20.10 4.92 9.53
N ARG A 14 19.93 6.24 9.71
CA ARG A 14 20.67 7.05 10.69
C ARG A 14 19.76 8.03 11.44
N PRO A 15 18.82 7.53 12.26
CA PRO A 15 18.00 8.38 13.11
C PRO A 15 18.88 9.13 14.12
N VAL A 16 18.56 10.41 14.32
CA VAL A 16 19.06 11.21 15.45
C VAL A 16 18.03 11.05 16.56
N GLU A 17 18.39 10.23 17.54
CA GLU A 17 17.56 9.84 18.68
C GLU A 17 17.72 10.83 19.85
N GLY A 18 16.68 11.00 20.67
CA GLY A 18 16.70 11.83 21.86
C GLY A 18 16.47 13.33 21.63
N LEU A 19 16.40 13.79 20.38
CA LEU A 19 16.13 15.19 20.04
C LEU A 19 14.73 15.35 19.43
N ILE A 20 13.89 16.15 20.08
CA ILE A 20 12.50 16.43 19.69
C ILE A 20 12.36 17.94 19.50
N VAL A 21 11.71 18.33 18.40
CA VAL A 21 11.42 19.73 18.10
C VAL A 21 9.93 19.87 17.88
N THR A 22 9.30 20.73 18.66
CA THR A 22 7.88 21.08 18.48
C THR A 22 7.80 22.37 17.68
N PHE A 23 7.05 22.34 16.57
CA PHE A 23 6.93 23.44 15.63
C PHE A 23 5.47 23.80 15.42
N ASP A 24 5.14 25.09 15.52
CA ASP A 24 3.82 25.62 15.21
C ASP A 24 3.77 25.95 13.71
N LEU A 25 2.89 25.25 12.98
CA LEU A 25 2.74 25.41 11.53
C LEU A 25 1.94 26.66 11.13
N ASP A 26 1.17 27.26 12.05
CA ASP A 26 0.42 28.50 11.78
C ASP A 26 1.32 29.72 12.00
N ALA A 27 2.06 29.74 13.11
CA ALA A 27 3.00 30.81 13.44
C ALA A 27 4.36 30.66 12.72
N MET A 28 4.64 29.46 12.19
CA MET A 28 5.90 29.10 11.53
C MET A 28 7.13 29.27 12.44
N GLU A 29 7.03 28.84 13.70
CA GLU A 29 8.09 28.95 14.69
C GLU A 29 8.33 27.68 15.51
N VAL A 30 9.56 27.52 16.00
CA VAL A 30 9.91 26.48 16.97
C VAL A 30 9.43 26.94 18.34
N ILE A 31 8.53 26.15 18.95
CA ILE A 31 7.95 26.46 20.26
C ILE A 31 8.61 25.69 21.40
N ASP A 32 9.24 24.55 21.10
CA ASP A 32 9.98 23.76 22.09
C ASP A 32 11.08 22.90 21.45
N VAL A 33 12.15 22.66 22.22
CA VAL A 33 13.25 21.75 21.87
C VAL A 33 13.60 20.93 23.09
N GLU A 34 13.35 19.63 23.02
CA GLU A 34 13.71 18.67 24.06
C GLU A 34 14.94 17.87 23.64
N ASP A 35 15.96 17.85 24.49
CA ASP A 35 17.17 17.03 24.33
C ASP A 35 17.26 16.05 25.52
N HIS A 36 17.01 14.78 25.23
CA HIS A 36 17.02 13.67 26.19
C HIS A 36 18.39 12.97 26.27
N GLY A 37 19.44 13.61 25.76
CA GLY A 37 20.80 13.10 25.76
C GLY A 37 21.24 12.52 24.43
N VAL A 38 22.55 12.46 24.24
CA VAL A 38 23.17 11.99 23.01
C VAL A 38 23.11 10.46 22.93
N VAL A 39 22.46 9.96 21.89
CA VAL A 39 22.56 8.55 21.48
C VAL A 39 23.50 8.47 20.26
N PRO A 40 24.49 7.57 20.25
CA PRO A 40 25.38 7.42 19.10
C PRO A 40 24.62 7.11 17.82
N LEU A 41 25.01 7.76 16.72
CA LEU A 41 24.48 7.44 15.41
C LEU A 41 24.85 6.00 15.03
N PRO A 42 23.99 5.31 14.26
CA PRO A 42 24.34 4.00 13.72
C PRO A 42 25.62 4.08 12.89
N PRO A 43 26.52 3.09 13.00
CA PRO A 43 27.85 3.16 12.42
C PRO A 43 27.84 3.08 10.89
N THR A 44 26.93 2.29 10.31
CA THR A 44 26.88 2.00 8.87
C THR A 44 25.69 2.67 8.18
N ALA A 45 25.84 2.95 6.89
CA ALA A 45 24.72 3.37 6.05
C ALA A 45 23.81 2.17 5.75
N GLY A 46 22.60 2.43 5.28
CA GLY A 46 21.64 1.40 4.86
C GLY A 46 20.96 1.76 3.55
N ASN A 47 21.76 2.11 2.55
CA ASN A 47 21.31 2.55 1.24
C ASN A 47 20.84 1.36 0.39
N TYR A 48 19.69 1.52 -0.26
CA TYR A 48 19.09 0.54 -1.18
C TYR A 48 19.10 0.97 -2.65
N SER A 49 19.53 2.20 -2.94
CA SER A 49 19.62 2.68 -4.32
C SER A 49 20.87 2.13 -5.01
N GLU A 50 20.77 1.90 -6.32
CA GLU A 50 21.87 1.39 -7.16
C GLU A 50 23.15 2.22 -6.99
N GLN A 51 23.03 3.54 -6.83
CA GLN A 51 24.15 4.45 -6.64
C GLN A 51 25.03 4.11 -5.43
N PHE A 52 24.44 3.60 -4.35
CA PHE A 52 25.12 3.46 -3.05
C PHE A 52 25.08 2.03 -2.48
N MET A 53 24.26 1.14 -3.02
CA MET A 53 24.04 -0.19 -2.43
C MET A 53 25.28 -1.09 -2.45
N PHE A 54 26.24 -0.81 -3.35
CA PHE A 54 27.49 -1.56 -3.50
C PHE A 54 28.69 -0.97 -2.73
N ASP A 55 28.50 0.10 -1.95
CA ASP A 55 29.58 0.65 -1.12
C ASP A 55 30.00 -0.37 -0.04
N GLU A 56 31.32 -0.55 0.16
CA GLU A 56 31.89 -1.51 1.10
C GLU A 56 31.44 -1.27 2.56
N ASN A 57 31.07 -0.03 2.89
CA ASN A 57 30.60 0.39 4.22
C ASN A 57 29.07 0.41 4.35
N ASN A 58 28.33 0.03 3.30
CA ASN A 58 26.87 -0.05 3.33
C ASN A 58 26.37 -1.36 3.94
N ARG A 59 25.26 -1.33 4.68
CA ARG A 59 24.64 -2.53 5.29
C ARG A 59 23.13 -2.58 5.04
N PRO A 60 22.58 -3.67 4.47
CA PRO A 60 23.30 -4.87 3.99
C PRO A 60 24.26 -4.55 2.83
N ALA A 61 25.36 -5.29 2.77
CA ALA A 61 26.37 -5.13 1.72
C ALA A 61 25.97 -5.98 0.51
N PHE A 62 25.93 -5.35 -0.65
CA PHE A 62 25.77 -6.03 -1.93
C PHE A 62 27.06 -5.85 -2.75
N THR A 63 27.37 -6.81 -3.61
CA THR A 63 28.55 -6.73 -4.50
C THR A 63 28.18 -6.74 -5.98
N GLU A 64 27.00 -7.25 -6.32
CA GLU A 64 26.50 -7.34 -7.69
C GLU A 64 24.96 -7.51 -7.70
N PHE A 65 24.36 -7.29 -8.87
CA PHE A 65 22.98 -7.67 -9.14
C PHE A 65 22.85 -9.17 -9.45
N ARG A 66 21.67 -9.73 -9.22
CA ARG A 66 21.35 -11.09 -9.68
C ARG A 66 21.36 -11.14 -11.21
N SER A 67 22.14 -12.03 -11.78
CA SER A 67 22.26 -12.23 -13.23
C SER A 67 21.39 -13.36 -13.79
N ASP A 68 20.67 -14.07 -12.91
CA ASP A 68 19.87 -15.27 -13.22
C ASP A 68 18.37 -15.01 -13.37
N VAL A 69 17.93 -13.74 -13.29
CA VAL A 69 16.53 -13.35 -13.48
C VAL A 69 16.19 -13.31 -14.98
N LYS A 70 15.33 -14.24 -15.42
CA LYS A 70 14.84 -14.29 -16.81
C LYS A 70 13.61 -13.40 -17.01
N PRO A 71 13.43 -12.77 -18.18
CA PRO A 71 12.24 -11.98 -18.47
C PRO A 71 10.94 -12.79 -18.43
N ILE A 72 9.86 -12.14 -17.99
CA ILE A 72 8.48 -12.63 -18.09
C ILE A 72 7.68 -11.59 -18.85
N GLU A 73 7.03 -12.01 -19.94
CA GLU A 73 6.18 -11.16 -20.76
C GLU A 73 4.72 -11.55 -20.57
N ILE A 74 3.88 -10.56 -20.23
CA ILE A 74 2.43 -10.71 -20.11
C ILE A 74 1.82 -9.78 -21.15
N THR A 75 1.12 -10.34 -22.14
CA THR A 75 0.51 -9.58 -23.25
C THR A 75 -0.92 -10.07 -23.51
N GLN A 76 -1.77 -9.18 -24.00
CA GLN A 76 -3.12 -9.54 -24.48
C GLN A 76 -3.25 -9.17 -25.96
N PRO A 77 -3.06 -10.12 -26.89
CA PRO A 77 -2.95 -9.82 -28.32
C PRO A 77 -4.21 -9.18 -28.92
N ASP A 78 -5.38 -9.45 -28.34
CA ASP A 78 -6.68 -8.90 -28.74
C ASP A 78 -7.14 -7.75 -27.82
N GLY A 79 -6.26 -7.26 -26.95
CA GLY A 79 -6.56 -6.26 -25.94
C GLY A 79 -7.24 -6.83 -24.67
N PRO A 80 -7.56 -5.95 -23.70
CA PRO A 80 -8.20 -6.35 -22.45
C PRO A 80 -9.67 -6.73 -22.65
N SER A 81 -10.19 -7.60 -21.78
CA SER A 81 -11.59 -8.04 -21.77
C SER A 81 -12.53 -7.05 -21.04
N PHE A 82 -11.99 -5.95 -20.51
CA PHE A 82 -12.77 -4.89 -19.88
C PHE A 82 -12.99 -3.73 -20.86
N THR A 83 -14.06 -2.98 -20.64
CA THR A 83 -14.30 -1.69 -21.30
C THR A 83 -14.32 -0.57 -20.27
N VAL A 84 -13.88 0.61 -20.71
CA VAL A 84 -13.89 1.83 -19.91
C VAL A 84 -14.62 2.94 -20.65
N ASP A 85 -15.62 3.52 -20.01
CA ASP A 85 -16.35 4.71 -20.47
C ASP A 85 -16.22 5.81 -19.40
N GLY A 86 -15.27 6.72 -19.60
CA GLY A 86 -14.83 7.67 -18.58
C GLY A 86 -14.30 6.93 -17.35
N TRP A 87 -15.08 6.93 -16.27
CA TRP A 87 -14.74 6.25 -15.01
C TRP A 87 -15.59 4.98 -14.77
N LYS A 88 -16.47 4.62 -15.71
CA LYS A 88 -17.27 3.41 -15.63
C LYS A 88 -16.50 2.24 -16.25
N VAL A 89 -16.43 1.14 -15.52
CA VAL A 89 -15.74 -0.09 -15.92
C VAL A 89 -16.75 -1.22 -16.06
N GLN A 90 -16.61 -2.02 -17.11
CA GLN A 90 -17.35 -3.26 -17.27
C GLN A 90 -16.38 -4.40 -17.58
N TRP A 91 -16.51 -5.52 -16.87
CA TRP A 91 -15.64 -6.68 -17.05
C TRP A 91 -16.34 -7.95 -16.58
N GLN A 92 -16.43 -8.98 -17.44
CA GLN A 92 -16.90 -10.32 -17.05
C GLN A 92 -18.16 -10.33 -16.16
N LYS A 93 -19.19 -9.56 -16.57
CA LYS A 93 -20.49 -9.32 -15.89
C LYS A 93 -20.48 -8.31 -14.74
N TRP A 94 -19.31 -7.89 -14.25
CA TRP A 94 -19.18 -6.76 -13.34
C TRP A 94 -19.43 -5.44 -14.06
N SER A 95 -20.04 -4.50 -13.34
CA SER A 95 -20.10 -3.08 -13.71
C SER A 95 -19.93 -2.25 -12.46
N LEU A 96 -19.04 -1.25 -12.51
CA LEU A 96 -18.75 -0.34 -11.40
C LEU A 96 -18.25 1.02 -11.93
N ARG A 97 -18.12 2.00 -11.04
CA ARG A 97 -17.42 3.25 -11.29
C ARG A 97 -16.23 3.38 -10.36
N ILE A 98 -15.08 3.74 -10.92
CA ILE A 98 -13.91 4.12 -10.13
C ILE A 98 -14.04 5.61 -9.80
N GLY A 99 -13.66 5.99 -8.59
CA GLY A 99 -13.54 7.38 -8.17
C GLY A 99 -12.21 7.61 -7.49
N PHE A 100 -11.84 8.89 -7.39
CA PHE A 100 -10.61 9.32 -6.75
C PHE A 100 -10.86 10.59 -5.93
N ASN A 101 -10.28 10.69 -4.74
CA ASN A 101 -10.25 11.96 -3.99
C ASN A 101 -8.96 12.09 -3.17
N PRO A 102 -8.57 13.32 -2.78
CA PRO A 102 -7.28 13.56 -2.13
C PRO A 102 -7.12 12.87 -0.76
N ARG A 103 -8.23 12.57 -0.07
CA ARG A 103 -8.19 11.94 1.26
C ARG A 103 -8.11 10.42 1.16
N GLU A 104 -9.08 9.78 0.53
CA GLU A 104 -9.20 8.31 0.50
C GLU A 104 -8.40 7.67 -0.64
N GLY A 105 -8.05 8.43 -1.69
CA GLY A 105 -7.53 7.88 -2.93
C GLY A 105 -8.61 7.13 -3.70
N ILE A 106 -8.36 5.85 -4.04
CA ILE A 106 -9.33 5.01 -4.78
C ILE A 106 -10.63 4.85 -3.98
N THR A 107 -11.73 5.06 -4.67
CA THR A 107 -13.08 4.72 -4.21
C THR A 107 -13.81 3.95 -5.31
N LEU A 108 -14.63 2.98 -4.94
CA LEU A 108 -15.46 2.22 -5.86
C LEU A 108 -16.93 2.56 -5.63
N HIS A 109 -17.71 2.71 -6.70
CA HIS A 109 -19.12 3.12 -6.62
C HIS A 109 -19.99 2.25 -7.52
N GLU A 110 -21.24 2.06 -7.11
CA GLU A 110 -22.28 1.38 -7.90
C GLU A 110 -21.82 0.02 -8.44
N VAL A 111 -21.19 -0.80 -7.59
CA VAL A 111 -20.73 -2.13 -7.96
C VAL A 111 -21.92 -3.06 -8.11
N THR A 112 -22.03 -3.65 -9.31
CA THR A 112 -23.11 -4.54 -9.71
C THR A 112 -22.56 -5.76 -10.43
N TYR A 113 -23.33 -6.85 -10.43
CA TYR A 113 -23.05 -8.07 -11.21
C TYR A 113 -24.27 -8.46 -12.05
N THR A 114 -24.05 -8.87 -13.29
CA THR A 114 -25.13 -9.32 -14.18
C THR A 114 -25.31 -10.83 -14.09
N ASP A 115 -26.34 -11.27 -13.37
CA ASP A 115 -26.72 -12.66 -13.17
C ASP A 115 -27.96 -13.01 -14.01
N ARG A 116 -27.83 -13.98 -14.92
CA ARG A 116 -28.92 -14.45 -15.80
C ARG A 116 -29.68 -13.32 -16.52
N GLY A 117 -28.97 -12.29 -16.96
CA GLY A 117 -29.53 -11.14 -17.67
C GLY A 117 -30.13 -10.06 -16.77
N GLN A 118 -30.04 -10.19 -15.44
CA GLN A 118 -30.45 -9.17 -14.49
C GLN A 118 -29.23 -8.53 -13.84
N THR A 119 -29.15 -7.21 -13.85
CA THR A 119 -28.12 -6.44 -13.13
C THR A 119 -28.52 -6.34 -11.66
N ARG A 120 -27.67 -6.87 -10.78
CA ARG A 120 -27.91 -6.96 -9.34
C ARG A 120 -26.87 -6.12 -8.60
N PRO A 121 -27.28 -5.16 -7.76
CA PRO A 121 -26.35 -4.38 -6.94
C PRO A 121 -25.73 -5.24 -5.83
N ILE A 122 -24.48 -4.92 -5.50
CA ILE A 122 -23.69 -5.61 -4.46
C ILE A 122 -23.14 -4.60 -3.45
N LEU A 123 -22.48 -3.56 -3.93
CA LEU A 123 -21.82 -2.56 -3.10
C LEU A 123 -22.07 -1.17 -3.69
N TYR A 124 -22.74 -0.28 -2.94
CA TYR A 124 -22.97 1.09 -3.37
C TYR A 124 -21.67 1.90 -3.36
N ARG A 125 -20.86 1.73 -2.32
CA ARG A 125 -19.55 2.39 -2.19
C ARG A 125 -18.55 1.59 -1.37
N GLY A 126 -17.34 1.41 -1.87
CA GLY A 126 -16.21 0.83 -1.14
C GLY A 126 -15.01 1.78 -1.11
N SER A 127 -14.39 1.95 0.05
CA SER A 127 -13.13 2.69 0.18
C SER A 127 -12.39 2.37 1.47
N LEU A 128 -11.10 2.71 1.52
CA LEU A 128 -10.43 2.97 2.79
C LEU A 128 -11.08 4.23 3.40
N SER A 129 -11.45 4.13 4.67
CA SER A 129 -12.09 5.22 5.42
C SER A 129 -11.23 5.77 6.55
N GLU A 130 -10.22 5.02 6.97
CA GLU A 130 -9.08 5.49 7.76
C GLU A 130 -8.02 4.39 7.83
N MET A 131 -6.80 4.77 8.18
CA MET A 131 -5.81 3.84 8.70
C MET A 131 -5.02 4.49 9.84
N VAL A 132 -4.50 3.67 10.76
CA VAL A 132 -3.69 4.17 11.87
C VAL A 132 -2.47 3.30 12.10
N VAL A 133 -1.34 3.97 12.37
CA VAL A 133 -0.04 3.34 12.65
C VAL A 133 0.42 3.69 14.07
N PRO A 134 -0.10 3.00 15.11
CA PRO A 134 0.32 3.23 16.48
C PRO A 134 1.67 2.56 16.76
N TYR A 135 2.62 3.34 17.30
CA TYR A 135 3.90 2.83 17.79
C TYR A 135 3.80 2.49 19.27
N GLY A 136 4.38 1.35 19.66
CA GLY A 136 4.35 0.83 21.02
C GLY A 136 5.55 1.22 21.88
N ASP A 137 6.40 2.14 21.42
CA ASP A 137 7.59 2.59 22.14
C ASP A 137 7.28 3.85 22.95
N SER A 138 7.40 3.74 24.27
CA SER A 138 7.12 4.82 25.20
C SER A 138 8.29 5.77 25.44
N SER A 139 9.40 5.61 24.72
CA SER A 139 10.52 6.55 24.81
C SER A 139 10.12 7.95 24.30
N PRO A 140 10.80 9.02 24.77
CA PRO A 140 10.44 10.39 24.42
C PRO A 140 10.32 10.65 22.90
N THR A 141 11.18 10.06 22.08
CA THR A 141 11.15 10.28 20.62
C THR A 141 10.00 9.56 19.90
N HIS A 142 9.34 8.61 20.56
CA HIS A 142 8.40 7.69 19.89
C HIS A 142 6.98 7.68 20.47
N TRP A 143 6.79 8.11 21.72
CA TRP A 143 5.53 7.92 22.45
C TRP A 143 4.29 8.52 21.76
N ASN A 144 4.45 9.61 21.00
CA ASN A 144 3.35 10.29 20.32
C ASN A 144 3.15 9.83 18.86
N LYS A 145 3.95 8.88 18.35
CA LYS A 145 3.83 8.38 16.98
C LYS A 145 2.60 7.48 16.86
N ASN A 146 1.50 8.07 16.40
CA ASN A 146 0.23 7.42 16.15
C ASN A 146 -0.40 8.09 14.92
N VAL A 147 0.15 7.80 13.75
CA VAL A 147 -0.20 8.54 12.53
C VAL A 147 -1.51 7.99 11.98
N PHE A 148 -2.46 8.88 11.73
CA PHE A 148 -3.70 8.58 11.01
C PHE A 148 -3.49 8.94 9.54
N ASP A 149 -2.74 8.12 8.81
CA ASP A 149 -2.17 8.51 7.52
C ASP A 149 -3.20 9.08 6.53
N MET A 150 -4.40 8.50 6.47
CA MET A 150 -5.44 8.98 5.56
C MET A 150 -6.08 10.27 6.07
N GLY A 151 -6.31 10.41 7.38
CA GLY A 151 -6.86 11.61 8.01
C GLY A 151 -5.90 12.81 8.08
N GLU A 152 -4.62 12.56 8.32
CA GLU A 152 -3.59 13.58 8.58
C GLU A 152 -2.80 13.96 7.32
N VAL A 153 -2.61 13.03 6.38
CA VAL A 153 -1.82 13.26 5.15
C VAL A 153 -2.68 13.14 3.90
N GLY A 154 -3.51 12.10 3.81
CA GLY A 154 -4.39 11.83 2.67
C GLY A 154 -3.75 10.87 1.66
N MET A 155 -4.39 9.71 1.45
CA MET A 155 -3.92 8.67 0.54
C MET A 155 -3.90 9.13 -0.93
N GLY A 156 -4.88 9.95 -1.33
CA GLY A 156 -4.91 10.50 -2.68
C GLY A 156 -3.80 11.52 -2.92
N PHE A 157 -3.51 12.38 -1.93
CA PHE A 157 -2.35 13.28 -1.98
C PHE A 157 -1.02 12.53 -2.05
N SER A 158 -0.93 11.42 -1.35
CA SER A 158 0.25 10.55 -1.31
C SER A 158 0.35 9.56 -2.47
N ALA A 159 -0.58 9.57 -3.43
CA ALA A 159 -0.59 8.62 -4.54
C ALA A 159 0.64 8.80 -5.44
N ASN A 160 1.24 7.68 -5.85
CA ASN A 160 2.40 7.64 -6.73
C ASN A 160 1.95 7.60 -8.20
N PRO A 161 2.66 8.28 -9.11
CA PRO A 161 2.59 7.98 -10.53
C PRO A 161 3.12 6.58 -10.84
N LEU A 162 2.25 5.69 -11.32
CA LEU A 162 2.63 4.30 -11.57
C LEU A 162 3.27 4.14 -12.96
N THR A 163 4.34 3.36 -13.01
CA THR A 163 5.17 3.13 -14.20
C THR A 163 4.89 1.75 -14.81
N LEU A 164 4.58 1.74 -16.11
CA LEU A 164 4.36 0.50 -16.88
C LEU A 164 5.62 -0.38 -16.88
N GLY A 165 5.42 -1.66 -16.57
CA GLY A 165 6.49 -2.67 -16.51
C GLY A 165 7.27 -2.69 -15.19
N CYS A 166 7.05 -1.71 -14.31
CA CYS A 166 7.63 -1.68 -12.97
C CYS A 166 6.56 -1.87 -11.89
N ASP A 167 5.63 -0.92 -11.77
CA ASP A 167 4.58 -0.96 -10.75
C ASP A 167 3.39 -1.82 -11.21
N CYS A 168 3.05 -1.74 -12.50
CA CYS A 168 1.97 -2.52 -13.11
C CYS A 168 2.46 -3.14 -14.44
N LEU A 169 2.30 -4.47 -14.57
CA LEU A 169 2.78 -5.27 -15.70
C LEU A 169 1.62 -5.94 -16.44
N GLY A 170 1.70 -5.98 -17.78
CA GLY A 170 0.64 -6.52 -18.64
C GLY A 170 0.00 -5.42 -19.49
N GLU A 171 -1.25 -5.64 -19.90
CA GLU A 171 -2.03 -4.59 -20.58
C GLU A 171 -2.78 -3.73 -19.58
N ILE A 172 -2.23 -2.53 -19.35
CA ILE A 172 -2.67 -1.64 -18.29
C ILE A 172 -3.50 -0.49 -18.85
N HIS A 173 -4.63 -0.23 -18.20
CA HIS A 173 -5.36 1.03 -18.31
C HIS A 173 -5.06 1.89 -17.07
N TYR A 174 -4.72 3.16 -17.29
CA TYR A 174 -4.41 4.09 -16.21
C TYR A 174 -5.52 5.14 -16.06
N PHE A 175 -5.77 5.54 -14.81
CA PHE A 175 -6.55 6.73 -14.50
C PHE A 175 -5.66 7.75 -13.79
N ASP A 176 -5.73 8.99 -14.25
CA ASP A 176 -5.06 10.11 -13.58
C ASP A 176 -5.83 10.52 -12.32
N GLY A 177 -5.09 10.87 -11.27
CA GLY A 177 -5.63 11.47 -10.06
C GLY A 177 -5.62 12.99 -10.17
N ALA A 178 -6.57 13.65 -9.51
CA ALA A 178 -6.59 15.11 -9.36
C ALA A 178 -6.65 15.49 -7.89
N VAL A 179 -5.72 16.34 -7.47
CA VAL A 179 -5.63 16.92 -6.11
C VAL A 179 -5.42 18.44 -6.20
N ASN A 180 -5.14 19.10 -5.07
CA ASN A 180 -4.87 20.54 -5.05
C ASN A 180 -3.59 20.90 -4.29
N ASP A 181 -2.84 21.91 -4.74
CA ASP A 181 -1.75 22.47 -3.94
C ASP A 181 -2.27 23.35 -2.79
N SER A 182 -1.36 23.88 -1.96
CA SER A 182 -1.69 24.77 -0.83
C SER A 182 -2.28 26.12 -1.27
N SER A 183 -2.20 26.48 -2.56
CA SER A 183 -2.82 27.68 -3.13
C SER A 183 -4.19 27.38 -3.76
N GLY A 184 -4.64 26.11 -3.74
CA GLY A 184 -5.90 25.66 -4.33
C GLY A 184 -5.83 25.39 -5.84
N ASN A 185 -4.64 25.39 -6.45
CA ASN A 185 -4.51 25.04 -7.87
C ASN A 185 -4.65 23.53 -8.03
N ALA A 186 -5.30 23.10 -9.13
CA ALA A 186 -5.40 21.69 -9.46
C ALA A 186 -4.03 21.10 -9.81
N VAL A 187 -3.72 19.94 -9.25
CA VAL A 187 -2.51 19.16 -9.51
C VAL A 187 -2.92 17.79 -10.02
N THR A 188 -2.44 17.41 -11.19
CA THR A 188 -2.64 16.08 -11.76
C THR A 188 -1.55 15.13 -11.30
N ILE A 189 -1.95 13.97 -10.79
CA ILE A 189 -1.07 12.84 -10.54
C ILE A 189 -1.26 11.87 -11.72
N PRO A 190 -0.34 11.85 -12.70
CA PRO A 190 -0.49 10.97 -13.85
C PRO A 190 -0.43 9.52 -13.40
N ASN A 191 -1.24 8.64 -14.00
CA ASN A 191 -1.23 7.20 -13.72
C ASN A 191 -1.42 6.85 -12.22
N ALA A 192 -2.23 7.61 -11.49
CA ALA A 192 -2.45 7.39 -10.04
C ALA A 192 -3.09 6.03 -9.73
N ILE A 193 -3.91 5.52 -10.66
CA ILE A 193 -4.56 4.22 -10.55
C ILE A 193 -4.19 3.40 -11.77
N CYS A 194 -3.79 2.15 -11.56
CA CYS A 194 -3.66 1.18 -12.63
C CYS A 194 -4.76 0.13 -12.55
N MET A 195 -5.27 -0.26 -13.72
CA MET A 195 -6.30 -1.29 -13.86
C MET A 195 -5.92 -2.26 -14.97
N HIS A 196 -6.00 -3.55 -14.68
CA HIS A 196 -5.75 -4.62 -15.64
C HIS A 196 -6.53 -5.87 -15.26
N GLU A 197 -6.59 -6.87 -16.14
CA GLU A 197 -7.01 -8.21 -15.75
C GLU A 197 -5.82 -9.15 -15.74
N GLU A 198 -5.84 -10.14 -14.86
CA GLU A 198 -4.81 -11.16 -14.81
C GLU A 198 -5.41 -12.56 -14.69
N ASP A 199 -4.65 -13.53 -15.19
CA ASP A 199 -4.92 -14.94 -14.94
C ASP A 199 -4.77 -15.26 -13.45
N TYR A 200 -5.71 -16.03 -12.91
CA TYR A 200 -5.71 -16.43 -11.51
C TYR A 200 -5.84 -17.95 -11.36
N GLY A 201 -5.02 -18.69 -12.11
CA GLY A 201 -4.91 -20.14 -11.97
C GLY A 201 -6.20 -20.90 -12.29
N ILE A 202 -6.45 -22.00 -11.55
CA ILE A 202 -7.62 -22.87 -11.75
C ILE A 202 -8.81 -22.30 -10.96
N SER A 203 -9.95 -22.08 -11.64
CA SER A 203 -11.23 -21.75 -10.99
C SER A 203 -11.85 -23.02 -10.39
N TRP A 204 -12.06 -24.04 -11.21
CA TRP A 204 -12.53 -25.34 -10.78
C TRP A 204 -11.99 -26.45 -11.67
N LYS A 205 -11.85 -27.64 -11.10
CA LYS A 205 -11.42 -28.85 -11.78
C LYS A 205 -12.15 -30.05 -11.20
N HIS A 206 -12.60 -30.94 -12.07
CA HIS A 206 -13.11 -32.24 -11.67
C HIS A 206 -12.46 -33.35 -12.51
N THR A 207 -12.19 -34.47 -11.88
CA THR A 207 -11.77 -35.71 -12.52
C THR A 207 -12.65 -36.81 -11.97
N ASP A 208 -13.58 -37.30 -12.79
CA ASP A 208 -14.46 -38.39 -12.39
C ASP A 208 -13.73 -39.71 -12.66
N PHE A 209 -13.33 -40.42 -11.59
CA PHE A 209 -12.62 -41.69 -11.73
C PHE A 209 -13.49 -42.82 -12.29
N ARG A 210 -14.82 -42.68 -12.29
CA ARG A 210 -15.75 -43.72 -12.79
C ARG A 210 -15.95 -43.62 -14.29
N THR A 211 -15.96 -42.40 -14.83
CA THR A 211 -16.10 -42.14 -16.27
C THR A 211 -14.77 -41.81 -16.95
N GLU A 212 -13.72 -41.55 -16.17
CA GLU A 212 -12.40 -41.07 -16.60
C GLU A 212 -12.44 -39.66 -17.23
N GLU A 213 -13.57 -38.94 -17.12
CA GLU A 213 -13.72 -37.60 -17.67
C GLU A 213 -13.01 -36.54 -16.81
N VAL A 214 -12.43 -35.54 -17.48
CA VAL A 214 -11.70 -34.44 -16.84
C VAL A 214 -12.21 -33.11 -17.37
N GLU A 215 -12.63 -32.25 -16.46
CA GLU A 215 -13.03 -30.88 -16.75
C GLU A 215 -12.18 -29.90 -15.93
N VAL A 216 -11.79 -28.79 -16.55
CA VAL A 216 -11.02 -27.71 -15.91
C VAL A 216 -11.39 -26.35 -16.50
N ARG A 217 -11.56 -25.34 -15.65
CA ARG A 217 -11.69 -23.94 -16.06
C ARG A 217 -10.71 -23.08 -15.29
N ARG A 218 -10.15 -22.07 -15.96
CA ARG A 218 -9.25 -21.09 -15.34
C ARG A 218 -10.04 -19.95 -14.74
N SER A 219 -9.48 -19.32 -13.72
CA SER A 219 -10.00 -18.09 -13.14
C SER A 219 -9.24 -16.89 -13.70
N ARG A 220 -9.87 -15.72 -13.66
CA ARG A 220 -9.24 -14.42 -13.84
C ARG A 220 -9.76 -13.47 -12.79
N ARG A 221 -9.03 -12.39 -12.57
CA ARG A 221 -9.50 -11.25 -11.78
C ARG A 221 -9.21 -9.93 -12.48
N LEU A 222 -10.10 -8.96 -12.31
CA LEU A 222 -9.84 -7.56 -12.58
C LEU A 222 -9.15 -6.97 -11.35
N VAL A 223 -8.04 -6.28 -11.57
CA VAL A 223 -7.24 -5.60 -10.56
C VAL A 223 -7.42 -4.10 -10.74
N ILE A 224 -7.75 -3.39 -9.67
CA ILE A 224 -7.77 -1.92 -9.60
C ILE A 224 -6.89 -1.52 -8.41
N SER A 225 -5.80 -0.80 -8.66
CA SER A 225 -4.82 -0.52 -7.62
C SER A 225 -4.16 0.85 -7.68
N MET A 226 -3.75 1.32 -6.51
CA MET A 226 -3.00 2.55 -6.28
C MET A 226 -1.90 2.27 -5.25
N ILE A 227 -0.75 2.89 -5.43
CA ILE A 227 0.35 2.89 -4.45
C ILE A 227 0.47 4.29 -3.87
N CYS A 228 0.58 4.38 -2.54
CA CYS A 228 0.73 5.62 -1.81
C CYS A 228 2.02 5.60 -0.99
N THR A 229 2.69 6.74 -0.89
CA THR A 229 3.84 6.92 0.01
C THR A 229 3.51 7.92 1.11
N VAL A 230 3.61 7.46 2.36
CA VAL A 230 3.49 8.33 3.55
C VAL A 230 4.76 8.21 4.37
N GLY A 231 5.60 9.23 4.29
CA GLY A 231 6.89 9.26 5.00
C GLY A 231 7.81 8.13 4.57
N ASN A 232 7.90 7.09 5.38
CA ASN A 232 8.74 5.91 5.15
C ASN A 232 7.97 4.69 4.63
N TYR A 233 6.64 4.76 4.57
CA TYR A 233 5.82 3.62 4.18
C TYR A 233 5.32 3.73 2.76
N GLU A 234 5.31 2.58 2.07
CA GLU A 234 4.58 2.39 0.83
C GLU A 234 3.41 1.43 1.06
N TYR A 235 2.22 1.90 0.70
CA TYR A 235 0.97 1.15 0.78
C TYR A 235 0.42 0.90 -0.62
N GLY A 236 0.33 -0.36 -1.02
CA GLY A 236 -0.40 -0.76 -2.22
C GLY A 236 -1.81 -1.21 -1.86
N PHE A 237 -2.83 -0.49 -2.33
CA PHE A 237 -4.24 -0.84 -2.15
C PHE A 237 -4.78 -1.50 -3.42
N PHE A 238 -5.11 -2.79 -3.34
CA PHE A 238 -5.57 -3.58 -4.47
C PHE A 238 -7.00 -4.04 -4.25
N TRP A 239 -7.89 -3.69 -5.18
CA TRP A 239 -9.24 -4.23 -5.25
C TRP A 239 -9.29 -5.27 -6.36
N TYR A 240 -9.81 -6.45 -6.03
CA TYR A 240 -9.95 -7.55 -6.97
C TYR A 240 -11.40 -7.95 -7.17
N PHE A 241 -11.78 -8.17 -8.42
CA PHE A 241 -13.07 -8.72 -8.82
C PHE A 241 -12.87 -10.01 -9.59
N TYR A 242 -13.50 -11.10 -9.16
CA TYR A 242 -13.27 -12.43 -9.71
C TYR A 242 -14.44 -12.91 -10.60
N ASN A 243 -14.19 -13.88 -11.47
CA ASN A 243 -15.23 -14.45 -12.33
C ASN A 243 -16.33 -15.20 -11.56
N ASP A 244 -16.03 -15.70 -10.37
CA ASP A 244 -16.97 -16.37 -9.47
C ASP A 244 -17.82 -15.38 -8.64
N ALA A 245 -17.73 -14.09 -8.94
CA ALA A 245 -18.39 -12.98 -8.25
C ALA A 245 -17.82 -12.64 -6.85
N SER A 246 -16.66 -13.17 -6.48
CA SER A 246 -15.96 -12.74 -5.27
C SER A 246 -15.36 -11.33 -5.43
N ILE A 247 -15.31 -10.58 -4.32
CA ILE A 247 -14.60 -9.30 -4.20
C ILE A 247 -13.55 -9.47 -3.11
N GLU A 248 -12.33 -9.00 -3.35
CA GLU A 248 -11.24 -9.02 -2.38
C GLU A 248 -10.57 -7.66 -2.32
N VAL A 249 -10.07 -7.33 -1.13
CA VAL A 249 -9.17 -6.21 -0.93
C VAL A 249 -7.88 -6.73 -0.31
N GLU A 250 -6.77 -6.38 -0.93
CA GLU A 250 -5.44 -6.69 -0.43
C GLU A 250 -4.67 -5.39 -0.21
N VAL A 251 -4.06 -5.27 0.96
CA VAL A 251 -3.12 -4.19 1.27
C VAL A 251 -1.72 -4.76 1.32
N LYS A 252 -0.84 -4.26 0.46
CA LYS A 252 0.58 -4.65 0.40
C LYS A 252 1.41 -3.58 1.10
N LEU A 253 2.16 -4.01 2.11
CA LEU A 253 3.08 -3.15 2.85
C LEU A 253 4.49 -3.29 2.28
N SER A 254 5.09 -2.17 1.93
CA SER A 254 6.50 -2.09 1.53
C SER A 254 7.13 -0.86 2.20
N GLY A 255 8.33 -0.52 1.75
CA GLY A 255 9.04 0.66 2.15
C GLY A 255 10.09 0.43 3.20
N VAL A 256 10.27 1.42 4.04
CA VAL A 256 11.34 1.45 5.02
C VAL A 256 10.75 1.47 6.43
N LEU A 257 11.32 0.68 7.33
CA LEU A 257 11.03 0.79 8.75
C LEU A 257 11.39 2.20 9.25
N THR A 258 10.48 2.81 10.01
CA THR A 258 10.89 3.85 10.94
C THR A 258 11.82 3.22 11.97
N THR A 259 12.94 3.88 12.21
CA THR A 259 13.99 3.37 13.09
C THR A 259 14.18 4.29 14.29
N GLY A 260 14.71 3.72 15.36
CA GLY A 260 15.36 4.43 16.46
C GLY A 260 16.81 3.98 16.62
N SER A 261 17.58 4.73 17.40
CA SER A 261 18.97 4.41 17.74
C SER A 261 19.11 3.95 19.18
N VAL A 262 20.09 3.07 19.41
CA VAL A 262 20.47 2.59 20.74
C VAL A 262 21.98 2.52 20.85
N GLU A 263 22.50 2.66 22.06
CA GLU A 263 23.93 2.54 22.34
C GLU A 263 24.37 1.06 22.25
N VAL A 264 25.23 0.77 21.26
CA VAL A 264 25.70 -0.61 20.96
C VAL A 264 26.53 -1.20 22.10
N GLU A 265 27.35 -0.37 22.76
CA GLU A 265 28.32 -0.83 23.77
C GLU A 265 27.66 -1.22 25.10
N SER A 266 26.46 -0.69 25.38
CA SER A 266 25.70 -1.01 26.60
C SER A 266 25.28 -2.49 26.69
N GLY A 267 25.16 -3.16 25.53
CA GLY A 267 24.60 -4.51 25.43
C GLY A 267 23.09 -4.58 25.73
N GLU A 268 22.45 -3.45 26.04
CA GLU A 268 21.02 -3.39 26.33
C GLU A 268 20.21 -3.59 25.05
N GLN A 269 19.12 -4.34 25.17
CA GLN A 269 18.20 -4.59 24.07
C GLN A 269 16.98 -3.67 24.19
N PRO A 270 16.48 -3.09 23.08
CA PRO A 270 15.32 -2.24 23.11
C PRO A 270 14.11 -3.02 23.62
N ARG A 271 13.45 -2.50 24.67
CA ARG A 271 12.28 -3.15 25.27
C ARG A 271 11.08 -3.20 24.33
N TRP A 272 10.89 -2.16 23.51
CA TRP A 272 9.71 -1.95 22.67
C TRP A 272 9.99 -2.13 21.17
N GLY A 273 10.97 -2.94 20.82
CA GLY A 273 11.31 -3.18 19.42
C GLY A 273 12.31 -4.31 19.24
N LYS A 274 12.89 -4.38 18.04
CA LYS A 274 13.93 -5.35 17.72
C LYS A 274 15.09 -4.68 17.02
N MET A 275 16.31 -5.11 17.39
CA MET A 275 17.51 -4.74 16.65
C MET A 275 17.41 -5.25 15.21
N VAL A 276 17.66 -4.36 14.25
CA VAL A 276 17.65 -4.67 12.82
C VAL A 276 19.04 -4.50 12.19
N ALA A 277 19.91 -3.72 12.83
CA ALA A 277 21.33 -3.58 12.52
C ALA A 277 22.08 -3.06 13.77
N PRO A 278 23.42 -3.08 13.82
CA PRO A 278 24.16 -2.48 14.92
C PRO A 278 23.76 -1.02 15.15
N GLY A 279 23.30 -0.70 16.36
CA GLY A 279 22.89 0.67 16.74
C GLY A 279 21.53 1.11 16.20
N ILE A 280 20.78 0.21 15.52
CA ILE A 280 19.47 0.48 14.94
C ILE A 280 18.46 -0.54 15.42
N TYR A 281 17.33 -0.07 15.89
CA TYR A 281 16.17 -0.91 16.14
C TYR A 281 14.94 -0.41 15.38
N GLY A 282 14.05 -1.35 15.07
CA GLY A 282 12.69 -1.05 14.62
C GLY A 282 11.76 -1.07 15.84
N PRO A 283 11.16 0.06 16.23
CA PRO A 283 10.12 0.08 17.25
C PRO A 283 8.91 -0.73 16.79
N ASN A 284 8.33 -1.51 17.70
CA ASN A 284 7.11 -2.26 17.42
C ASN A 284 5.97 -1.29 17.08
N HIS A 285 5.25 -1.57 16.01
CA HIS A 285 4.08 -0.80 15.58
C HIS A 285 3.11 -1.72 14.84
N GLN A 286 1.88 -1.27 14.68
CA GLN A 286 0.86 -1.99 13.93
C GLN A 286 0.36 -1.12 12.78
N HIS A 287 -0.23 -1.75 11.76
CA HIS A 287 -0.95 -1.06 10.69
C HIS A 287 -2.39 -1.53 10.75
N PHE A 288 -3.30 -0.64 11.12
CA PHE A 288 -4.74 -0.92 11.13
C PHE A 288 -5.41 -0.21 9.97
N PHE A 289 -6.25 -0.91 9.23
CA PHE A 289 -6.98 -0.39 8.08
C PHE A 289 -8.48 -0.51 8.35
N ASN A 290 -9.22 0.55 8.08
CA ASN A 290 -10.67 0.56 8.19
C ASN A 290 -11.31 0.77 6.81
N PHE A 291 -11.90 -0.29 6.26
CA PHE A 291 -12.63 -0.22 5.00
C PHE A 291 -14.11 0.04 5.24
N ARG A 292 -14.64 1.11 4.64
CA ARG A 292 -16.08 1.40 4.64
C ARG A 292 -16.71 0.71 3.44
N LEU A 293 -17.51 -0.33 3.71
CA LEU A 293 -18.28 -1.07 2.72
C LEU A 293 -19.77 -0.73 2.85
N ASP A 294 -20.26 0.13 1.97
CA ASP A 294 -21.67 0.52 1.88
C ASP A 294 -22.44 -0.52 1.06
N MET A 295 -22.81 -1.62 1.72
CA MET A 295 -23.40 -2.79 1.08
C MET A 295 -24.80 -2.47 0.52
N SER A 296 -25.10 -3.02 -0.65
CA SER A 296 -26.38 -2.86 -1.34
C SER A 296 -26.75 -4.17 -2.06
N ILE A 297 -26.72 -5.28 -1.33
CA ILE A 297 -26.99 -6.63 -1.84
C ILE A 297 -28.44 -6.70 -2.31
N ASP A 298 -28.66 -6.79 -3.63
CA ASP A 298 -29.99 -6.69 -4.27
C ASP A 298 -30.79 -5.43 -3.88
N GLY A 299 -30.11 -4.38 -3.41
CA GLY A 299 -30.69 -3.08 -3.07
C GLY A 299 -30.53 -2.73 -1.59
N ALA A 300 -31.27 -1.71 -1.17
CA ALA A 300 -31.23 -1.19 0.19
C ALA A 300 -31.96 -2.10 1.21
N GLY A 301 -31.75 -1.83 2.50
CA GLY A 301 -32.42 -2.56 3.59
C GLY A 301 -31.78 -3.90 3.93
N ASN A 302 -30.48 -4.04 3.69
CA ASN A 302 -29.74 -5.24 4.08
C ASN A 302 -29.63 -5.35 5.62
N SER A 303 -29.38 -6.57 6.08
CA SER A 303 -29.04 -6.90 7.47
C SER A 303 -27.75 -7.72 7.49
N VAL A 304 -27.02 -7.65 8.59
CA VAL A 304 -25.85 -8.50 8.84
C VAL A 304 -26.28 -9.62 9.77
N TYR A 305 -25.90 -10.84 9.45
CA TYR A 305 -26.12 -12.01 10.29
C TYR A 305 -24.79 -12.74 10.51
N GLU A 306 -24.59 -13.25 11.71
CA GLU A 306 -23.43 -14.04 12.11
C GLU A 306 -23.83 -15.52 12.14
N VAL A 307 -22.97 -16.41 11.64
CA VAL A 307 -23.20 -17.86 11.68
C VAL A 307 -21.97 -18.56 12.20
N ASP A 308 -22.16 -19.29 13.30
CA ASP A 308 -21.11 -20.06 13.93
C ASP A 308 -21.18 -21.54 13.54
N SER A 309 -20.00 -22.13 13.34
CA SER A 309 -19.89 -23.59 13.29
C SER A 309 -20.02 -24.13 14.72
N VAL A 310 -21.04 -24.95 14.98
CA VAL A 310 -21.23 -25.65 16.26
C VAL A 310 -20.65 -27.08 16.19
N PRO A 311 -19.98 -27.56 17.25
CA PRO A 311 -19.46 -28.93 17.32
C PRO A 311 -20.50 -30.04 17.21
#